data_AF-Q2US11-F1
#
_entry.id   AF-Q2US11-F1
#
_cell.length_a   1.000
_cell.length_b   1.000
_cell.length_c   1.000
_cell.angle_alpha   90.00
_cell.angle_beta   90.00
_cell.angle_gamma   90.00
#
_symmetry.space_group_name_H-M   'P 1'
#
loop_
_entity.id
_entity.type
_entity.pdbx_description
1 polymer ?
#
loop_
_entity_poly.entity_id
_entity_poly.type
_entity_poly.pdbx_seq_one_letter_code
_entity_poly.pdbx_strand_id
1 'polypeptide(L)'
;MSALQTFLLVVDHDKQEAKQIAERIAQDVETKKTTLIEVVQSLGEYINDEDPILRGKAVSYLTSVIKSLPPRFLSRQQIQVLTTFFCDRIEDGGAVAGLDTLQKLDRFNKALAEEVAQAIFEHFQDLQSRSQSQRFQVYQLLNELMVNHRSGGC
;
A
#
# COMPACT_ATOMS: atom_id res chain seq x y z
N MET A 1 -19.53 14.01 -1.16
CA MET A 1 -18.43 13.21 -1.74
C MET A 1 -17.73 12.48 -0.63
N SER A 2 -17.40 11.21 -0.81
CA SER A 2 -16.60 10.44 0.15
C SER A 2 -15.16 10.95 0.19
N ALA A 3 -14.42 10.66 1.26
CA ALA A 3 -13.00 11.03 1.35
C ALA A 3 -12.17 10.41 0.22
N LEU A 4 -12.49 9.16 -0.16
CA LEU A 4 -11.88 8.51 -1.32
C LEU A 4 -12.14 9.30 -2.61
N GLN A 5 -13.39 9.67 -2.90
CA GLN A 5 -13.71 10.46 -4.10
C GLN A 5 -12.93 11.77 -4.16
N THR A 6 -12.84 12.50 -3.05
CA THR A 6 -12.04 13.72 -2.99
C THR A 6 -10.55 13.42 -3.23
N PHE A 7 -10.01 12.36 -2.61
CA PHE A 7 -8.63 11.95 -2.82
C PHE A 7 -8.33 11.62 -4.30
N LEU A 8 -9.21 10.85 -4.95
CA LEU A 8 -9.06 10.44 -6.36
C LEU A 8 -8.99 11.64 -7.32
N LEU A 9 -9.70 12.72 -7.00
CA LEU A 9 -9.66 13.95 -7.76
C LEU A 9 -8.31 14.65 -7.61
N VAL A 10 -7.82 14.81 -6.38
CA VAL A 10 -6.71 15.72 -6.07
C VAL A 10 -5.32 15.07 -6.15
N VAL A 11 -5.20 13.74 -6.03
CA VAL A 11 -3.90 13.04 -5.88
C VAL A 11 -2.85 13.36 -6.96
N ASP A 12 -3.28 13.67 -8.19
CA ASP A 12 -2.36 13.98 -9.29
C ASP A 12 -1.85 15.43 -9.30
N HIS A 13 -2.64 16.38 -8.78
CA HIS A 13 -2.41 17.81 -8.94
C HIS A 13 -2.23 18.57 -7.62
N ASP A 14 -2.76 18.06 -6.51
CA ASP A 14 -2.52 18.57 -5.16
C ASP A 14 -2.15 17.43 -4.20
N LYS A 15 -0.85 17.15 -4.14
CA LYS A 15 -0.28 16.12 -3.25
C LYS A 15 -0.42 16.47 -1.76
N GLN A 16 -0.52 17.76 -1.42
CA GLN A 16 -0.66 18.18 -0.02
C GLN A 16 -2.08 17.94 0.46
N GLU A 17 -3.08 18.29 -0.36
CA GLU A 17 -4.48 18.00 -0.05
C GLU A 17 -4.73 16.49 0.03
N ALA A 18 -4.20 15.71 -0.92
CA ALA A 18 -4.28 14.25 -0.89
C ALA A 18 -3.72 13.67 0.42
N LYS A 19 -2.57 14.20 0.87
CA LYS A 19 -1.96 13.81 2.14
C LYS A 19 -2.83 14.18 3.34
N GLN A 20 -3.38 15.40 3.38
CA GLN A 20 -4.27 15.83 4.47
C GLN A 20 -5.54 14.97 4.57
N ILE A 21 -6.10 14.56 3.43
CA ILE A 21 -7.25 13.64 3.40
C ILE A 21 -6.85 12.30 4.02
N ALA A 22 -5.70 11.75 3.65
CA ALA A 22 -5.21 10.50 4.20
C ALA A 22 -4.92 10.59 5.71
N GLU A 23 -4.30 11.67 6.18
CA GLU A 23 -4.04 11.94 7.61
C GLU A 23 -5.34 12.05 8.41
N ARG A 24 -6.34 12.75 7.87
CA ARG A 24 -7.67 12.84 8.51
C ARG A 24 -8.31 11.48 8.65
N ILE A 25 -8.24 10.64 7.62
CA ILE A 25 -8.84 9.29 7.66
C ILE A 25 -8.06 8.38 8.61
N ALA A 26 -6.73 8.46 8.65
CA ALA A 26 -5.93 7.76 9.65
C ALA A 26 -6.34 8.16 11.07
N GLN A 27 -6.53 9.47 11.32
CA GLN A 27 -7.02 9.97 12.61
C GLN A 27 -8.43 9.47 12.96
N ASP A 28 -9.33 9.41 11.99
CA ASP A 28 -10.68 8.87 12.17
C ASP A 28 -10.65 7.35 12.46
N VAL A 29 -9.72 6.61 11.86
CA VAL A 29 -9.46 5.19 12.16
C VAL A 29 -8.90 5.02 13.58
N GLU A 30 -7.93 5.84 13.98
CA GLU A 30 -7.35 5.82 15.33
C GLU A 30 -8.37 6.14 16.42
N THR A 31 -9.23 7.14 16.16
CA THR A 31 -10.28 7.58 17.09
C THR A 31 -11.55 6.77 16.98
N LYS A 32 -11.56 5.69 16.18
CA LYS A 32 -12.69 4.77 15.98
C LYS A 32 -13.96 5.44 15.45
N LYS A 33 -13.85 6.56 14.76
CA LYS A 33 -14.95 7.18 13.99
C LYS A 33 -15.24 6.42 12.70
N THR A 34 -14.23 5.72 12.19
CA THR A 34 -14.33 4.73 11.13
C THR A 34 -13.38 3.57 11.44
N THR A 35 -13.47 2.48 10.68
CA THR A 35 -12.60 1.32 10.81
C THR A 35 -11.73 1.16 9.57
N LEU A 36 -10.58 0.51 9.72
CA LEU A 36 -9.75 0.15 8.57
C LEU A 36 -10.50 -0.75 7.57
N ILE A 37 -11.44 -1.57 8.05
CA ILE A 37 -12.28 -2.41 7.20
C ILE A 37 -13.19 -1.54 6.32
N GLU A 38 -13.83 -0.52 6.87
CA GLU A 38 -14.66 0.42 6.10
C GLU A 38 -13.83 1.19 5.06
N VAL A 39 -12.61 1.59 5.42
CA VAL A 39 -11.67 2.21 4.47
C VAL A 39 -11.38 1.26 3.31
N VAL A 40 -11.07 -0.01 3.61
CA VAL A 40 -10.82 -1.02 2.57
C VAL A 40 -12.06 -1.30 1.73
N GLN A 41 -13.24 -1.39 2.34
CA GLN A 41 -14.51 -1.62 1.63
C GLN A 41 -14.87 -0.45 0.69
N SER A 42 -14.53 0.79 1.07
CA SER A 42 -14.77 1.96 0.22
C SER A 42 -14.04 1.91 -1.12
N LEU A 43 -12.96 1.13 -1.22
CA LEU A 43 -12.19 0.93 -2.43
C LEU A 43 -12.93 0.04 -3.45
N GLY A 44 -13.91 -0.76 -3.01
CA GLY A 44 -14.48 -1.88 -3.77
C GLY A 44 -14.99 -1.51 -5.17
N GLU A 45 -15.57 -0.32 -5.31
CA GLU A 45 -16.08 0.19 -6.60
C GLU A 45 -14.96 0.62 -7.57
N TYR A 46 -13.77 0.90 -7.07
CA TYR A 46 -12.65 1.45 -7.85
C TYR A 46 -11.54 0.45 -8.11
N ILE A 47 -11.37 -0.55 -7.24
CA ILE A 47 -10.32 -1.56 -7.40
C ILE A 47 -10.65 -2.57 -8.51
N ASN A 48 -11.90 -2.70 -8.92
CA ASN A 48 -12.28 -3.57 -10.04
C ASN A 48 -12.62 -2.78 -11.31
N ASP A 49 -12.24 -1.50 -11.35
CA ASP A 49 -12.44 -0.66 -12.54
C ASP A 49 -11.52 -1.10 -13.69
N GLU A 50 -11.98 -0.97 -14.92
CA GLU A 50 -11.20 -1.29 -16.12
C GLU A 50 -9.99 -0.35 -16.28
N ASP A 51 -10.09 0.89 -15.79
CA ASP A 51 -9.02 1.89 -15.85
C ASP A 51 -7.90 1.62 -14.81
N PRO A 52 -6.68 1.21 -15.24
CA PRO A 52 -5.55 0.98 -14.33
C PRO A 52 -5.13 2.24 -13.56
N ILE A 53 -5.38 3.44 -14.11
CA ILE A 53 -5.08 4.70 -13.43
C ILE A 53 -6.02 4.86 -12.24
N LEU A 54 -7.31 4.60 -12.43
CA LEU A 54 -8.31 4.72 -11.37
C LEU A 54 -8.08 3.68 -10.26
N ARG A 55 -7.79 2.43 -10.62
CA ARG A 55 -7.37 1.39 -9.66
C ARG A 55 -6.15 1.82 -8.86
N GLY A 56 -5.11 2.30 -9.55
CA GLY A 56 -3.88 2.76 -8.91
C GLY A 56 -4.09 3.94 -7.96
N LYS A 57 -5.01 4.87 -8.26
CA LYS A 57 -5.35 5.96 -7.34
C LYS A 57 -6.08 5.47 -6.10
N ALA A 58 -6.98 4.50 -6.24
CA ALA A 58 -7.68 3.89 -5.12
C ALA A 58 -6.70 3.14 -4.21
N VAL A 59 -5.81 2.32 -4.77
CA VAL A 59 -4.77 1.63 -3.99
C VAL A 59 -3.83 2.64 -3.32
N SER A 60 -3.47 3.73 -4.00
CA SER A 60 -2.65 4.82 -3.44
C SER A 60 -3.32 5.56 -2.28
N TYR A 61 -4.66 5.66 -2.27
CA TYR A 61 -5.42 6.18 -1.13
C TYR A 61 -5.19 5.32 0.11
N LEU A 62 -5.39 4.00 -0.01
CA LEU A 62 -5.17 3.07 1.10
C LEU A 62 -3.72 3.10 1.59
N THR A 63 -2.75 3.11 0.67
CA THR A 63 -1.33 3.29 0.98
C THR A 63 -1.07 4.56 1.77
N SER A 64 -1.69 5.68 1.38
CA SER A 64 -1.51 6.97 2.05
C SER A 64 -2.10 6.95 3.47
N VAL A 65 -3.28 6.35 3.65
CA VAL A 65 -3.90 6.18 4.98
C VAL A 65 -3.00 5.34 5.88
N ILE A 66 -2.48 4.22 5.40
CA ILE A 66 -1.61 3.33 6.19
C ILE A 66 -0.30 4.01 6.58
N LYS A 67 0.30 4.79 5.67
CA LYS A 67 1.49 5.59 5.95
C LYS A 67 1.28 6.63 7.04
N SER A 68 0.06 7.14 7.18
CA SER A 68 -0.32 8.12 8.19
C SER A 68 -0.69 7.51 9.53
N LEU A 69 -0.86 6.19 9.64
CA LEU A 69 -1.14 5.52 10.90
C LEU A 69 0.13 5.39 11.77
N PRO A 70 0.00 5.37 13.11
CA PRO A 70 1.12 5.12 14.01
C PRO A 70 1.76 3.77 13.73
N PRO A 71 3.11 3.64 13.80
CA PRO A 71 3.81 2.39 13.44
C PRO A 71 3.36 1.14 14.21
N ARG A 72 2.78 1.30 15.40
CA ARG A 72 2.30 0.19 16.25
C ARG A 72 0.79 0.00 16.23
N PHE A 73 0.06 0.79 15.43
CA PHE A 73 -1.39 0.74 15.36
C PHE A 73 -1.89 -0.58 14.78
N LEU A 74 -1.30 -1.02 13.66
CA LEU A 74 -1.73 -2.22 12.96
C LEU A 74 -1.40 -3.49 13.74
N SER A 75 -2.40 -4.36 13.90
CA SER A 75 -2.23 -5.72 14.42
C SER A 75 -1.50 -6.62 13.42
N ARG A 76 -0.98 -7.76 13.90
CA ARG A 76 -0.34 -8.76 13.01
C ARG A 76 -1.31 -9.26 11.93
N GLN A 77 -2.57 -9.49 12.27
CA GLN A 77 -3.59 -9.94 11.32
C GLN A 77 -3.88 -8.87 10.26
N GLN A 78 -3.98 -7.59 10.66
CA GLN A 78 -4.18 -6.50 9.69
C GLN A 78 -2.99 -6.35 8.75
N ILE A 79 -1.76 -6.47 9.27
CA ILE A 79 -0.55 -6.43 8.43
C ILE A 79 -0.60 -7.57 7.41
N GLN A 80 -0.89 -8.81 7.84
CA GLN A 80 -1.01 -9.95 6.95
C GLN A 80 -2.06 -9.71 5.85
N VAL A 81 -3.28 -9.31 6.21
CA VAL A 81 -4.36 -9.05 5.22
C VAL A 81 -3.98 -7.94 4.26
N LEU A 82 -3.37 -6.86 4.74
CA LEU A 82 -2.92 -5.76 3.89
C LEU A 82 -1.75 -6.18 2.97
N THR A 83 -0.83 -7.00 3.46
CA THR A 83 0.26 -7.54 2.65
C THR A 83 -0.28 -8.38 1.51
N THR A 84 -1.17 -9.33 1.78
CA THR A 84 -1.81 -10.15 0.73
C THR A 84 -2.57 -9.27 -0.25
N PHE A 85 -3.38 -8.32 0.23
CA PHE A 85 -4.09 -7.37 -0.63
C PHE A 85 -3.14 -6.60 -1.57
N PHE A 86 -2.02 -6.07 -1.07
CA PHE A 86 -1.08 -5.35 -1.93
C PHE A 86 -0.25 -6.27 -2.84
N CYS A 87 -0.04 -7.54 -2.48
CA CYS A 87 0.57 -8.52 -3.36
C CYS A 87 -0.34 -8.85 -4.53
N ASP A 88 -1.62 -9.14 -4.27
CA ASP A 88 -2.65 -9.39 -5.29
C ASP A 88 -2.82 -8.20 -6.25
N ARG A 89 -2.48 -6.99 -5.79
CA ARG A 89 -2.60 -5.73 -6.53
C ARG A 89 -1.25 -5.10 -6.88
N ILE A 90 -0.16 -5.87 -6.89
CA ILE A 90 1.20 -5.31 -7.03
C ILE A 90 1.40 -4.55 -8.37
N GLU A 91 0.60 -4.92 -9.38
CA GLU A 91 0.48 -4.28 -10.70
C GLU A 91 -0.25 -2.92 -10.70
N ASP A 92 -1.03 -2.61 -9.67
CA ASP A 92 -1.69 -1.32 -9.51
C ASP A 92 -0.73 -0.28 -8.89
N GLY A 93 -1.00 0.99 -9.21
CA GLY A 93 -0.27 2.12 -8.62
C GLY A 93 -0.42 2.17 -7.09
N GLY A 94 0.66 2.51 -6.37
CA GLY A 94 0.63 2.61 -4.91
C GLY A 94 0.92 1.31 -4.15
N ALA A 95 0.65 0.14 -4.74
CA ALA A 95 0.81 -1.15 -4.06
C ALA A 95 2.24 -1.40 -3.54
N VAL A 96 3.25 -1.18 -4.40
CA VAL A 96 4.68 -1.29 -4.05
C VAL A 96 5.04 -0.38 -2.86
N ALA A 97 4.48 0.83 -2.84
CA ALA A 97 4.72 1.77 -1.74
C ALA A 97 3.99 1.37 -0.45
N GLY A 98 2.84 0.69 -0.56
CA GLY A 98 2.15 0.06 0.55
C GLY A 98 2.97 -1.08 1.16
N LEU A 99 3.50 -1.97 0.32
CA LEU A 99 4.38 -3.07 0.74
C LEU A 99 5.66 -2.57 1.41
N ASP A 100 6.30 -1.54 0.85
CA ASP A 100 7.45 -0.89 1.48
C ASP A 100 7.13 -0.26 2.84
N THR A 101 5.89 0.21 3.04
CA THR A 101 5.44 0.73 4.34
C THR A 101 5.25 -0.39 5.34
N LEU A 102 4.60 -1.49 4.94
CA LEU A 102 4.30 -2.62 5.82
C LEU A 102 5.56 -3.37 6.26
N GLN A 103 6.52 -3.57 5.37
CA GLN A 103 7.74 -4.34 5.68
C GLN A 103 8.62 -3.71 6.75
N LYS A 104 8.43 -2.41 7.02
CA LYS A 104 9.15 -1.64 8.06
C LYS A 104 8.51 -1.73 9.44
N LEU A 105 7.33 -2.35 9.57
CA LEU A 105 6.62 -2.45 10.84
C LEU A 105 7.13 -3.62 11.69
N ASP A 106 7.27 -3.43 13.01
CA ASP A 106 7.79 -4.41 13.99
C ASP A 106 7.13 -5.81 13.91
N ARG A 107 5.88 -5.88 13.42
CA ARG A 107 5.07 -7.11 13.38
C ARG A 107 5.09 -7.80 12.01
N PHE A 108 5.77 -7.23 11.02
CA PHE A 108 6.00 -7.85 9.72
C PHE A 108 7.01 -8.99 9.89
N ASN A 109 6.67 -10.17 9.37
CA ASN A 109 7.46 -11.38 9.60
C ASN A 109 8.04 -11.93 8.29
N LYS A 110 8.92 -12.91 8.42
CA LYS A 110 9.62 -13.51 7.28
C LYS A 110 8.68 -14.15 6.25
N ALA A 111 7.58 -14.79 6.68
CA ALA A 111 6.64 -15.40 5.74
C ALA A 111 5.98 -14.34 4.86
N LEU A 112 5.65 -13.17 5.42
CA LEU A 112 5.16 -12.02 4.64
C LEU A 112 6.24 -11.47 3.71
N ALA A 113 7.52 -11.46 4.12
CA ALA A 113 8.61 -11.05 3.25
C ALA A 113 8.76 -11.98 2.03
N GLU A 114 8.64 -13.29 2.26
CA GLU A 114 8.66 -14.32 1.21
C GLU A 114 7.47 -14.17 0.25
N GLU A 115 6.26 -13.93 0.77
CA GLU A 115 5.06 -13.65 -0.02
C GLU A 115 5.25 -12.43 -0.94
N VAL A 116 5.79 -11.33 -0.41
CA VAL A 116 6.05 -10.12 -1.21
C VAL A 116 7.11 -10.39 -2.29
N ALA A 117 8.19 -11.09 -1.94
CA ALA A 117 9.23 -11.42 -2.90
C ALA A 117 8.67 -12.30 -4.03
N GLN A 118 7.86 -13.30 -3.69
CA GLN A 118 7.19 -14.16 -4.66
C GLN A 118 6.29 -13.36 -5.60
N ALA A 119 5.44 -12.48 -5.07
CA ALA A 119 4.58 -11.63 -5.89
C ALA A 119 5.37 -10.72 -6.86
N ILE A 120 6.51 -10.17 -6.44
CA ILE A 120 7.39 -9.38 -7.32
C ILE A 120 7.87 -10.21 -8.52
N PHE A 121 8.24 -11.47 -8.30
CA PHE A 121 8.74 -12.34 -9.37
C PHE A 121 7.62 -12.89 -10.25
N GLU A 122 6.46 -13.22 -9.68
CA GLU A 122 5.28 -13.67 -10.42
C GLU A 122 4.78 -12.60 -11.40
N HIS A 123 4.76 -11.33 -10.96
CA HIS A 123 4.35 -10.18 -11.78
C HIS A 123 5.53 -9.45 -12.45
N PHE A 124 6.69 -10.10 -12.58
CA PHE A 124 7.91 -9.44 -13.05
C PHE A 124 7.76 -8.78 -14.42
N GLN A 125 7.05 -9.41 -15.37
CA GLN A 125 6.86 -8.85 -16.71
C GLN A 125 6.11 -7.52 -16.68
N ASP A 126 5.01 -7.45 -15.91
CA ASP A 126 4.22 -6.22 -15.75
C ASP A 126 5.03 -5.13 -15.06
N LEU A 127 5.71 -5.48 -13.97
CA LEU A 127 6.55 -4.55 -13.21
C LEU A 127 7.72 -4.02 -14.05
N GLN A 128 8.30 -4.83 -14.93
CA GLN A 128 9.42 -4.46 -15.79
C GLN A 128 9.01 -3.50 -16.91
N SER A 129 7.76 -3.56 -17.36
CA SER A 129 7.22 -2.67 -18.39
C SER A 129 7.02 -1.22 -17.93
N ARG A 130 7.07 -0.97 -16.61
CA ARG A 130 6.80 0.33 -15.99
C ARG A 130 7.87 1.39 -16.27
N SER A 131 7.60 2.64 -15.90
CA SER A 131 8.58 3.73 -15.97
C SER A 131 9.83 3.45 -15.12
N GLN A 132 10.95 4.12 -15.43
CA GLN A 132 12.20 3.97 -14.67
C GLN A 132 12.01 4.23 -13.16
N SER A 133 11.25 5.28 -12.81
CA SER A 133 10.99 5.63 -11.40
C SER A 133 10.22 4.52 -10.67
N GLN A 134 9.22 3.92 -11.33
CA GLN A 134 8.45 2.82 -10.75
C GLN A 134 9.28 1.53 -10.65
N ARG A 135 10.11 1.21 -11.66
CA ARG A 135 11.06 0.08 -11.57
C ARG A 135 12.02 0.25 -10.41
N PHE A 136 12.54 1.46 -10.21
CA PHE A 136 13.42 1.75 -9.09
C PHE A 136 12.74 1.47 -7.74
N GLN A 137 11.46 1.82 -7.58
CA GLN A 137 10.70 1.51 -6.35
C GLN A 137 10.57 0.00 -6.10
N VAL A 138 10.37 -0.81 -7.16
CA VAL A 138 10.32 -2.28 -7.04
C VAL A 138 11.66 -2.84 -6.59
N TYR A 139 12.76 -2.40 -7.21
CA TYR A 139 14.10 -2.84 -6.80
C TYR A 139 14.47 -2.39 -5.40
N GLN A 140 14.04 -1.18 -5.00
CA GLN A 140 14.22 -0.69 -3.65
C GLN A 140 13.45 -1.55 -2.64
N LEU A 141 12.18 -1.87 -2.92
CA LEU A 141 11.40 -2.78 -2.08
C LEU A 141 12.10 -4.13 -1.91
N LEU A 142 12.54 -4.74 -3.02
CA LEU A 142 13.26 -6.02 -2.97
C LEU A 142 14.55 -5.91 -2.14
N ASN A 143 15.33 -4.84 -2.31
CA ASN A 143 16.54 -4.61 -1.52
C ASN A 143 16.23 -4.49 -0.03
N GLU A 144 15.21 -3.71 0.34
CA GLU A 144 14.81 -3.53 1.74
C GLU A 144 14.32 -4.84 2.37
N LEU A 145 13.60 -5.68 1.62
CA LEU A 145 13.21 -7.02 2.10
C LEU A 145 14.45 -7.86 2.43
N MET A 146 15.49 -7.81 1.58
CA MET A 146 16.73 -8.52 1.82
C MET A 146 17.54 -7.93 2.98
N VAL A 147 17.51 -6.63 3.19
CA VAL A 147 18.19 -5.98 4.33
C VAL A 147 17.51 -6.35 5.64
N ASN A 148 16.18 -6.28 5.69
CA ASN A 148 15.42 -6.37 6.94
C ASN A 148 15.02 -7.81 7.31
N HIS A 149 14.88 -8.72 6.33
CA HIS A 149 14.26 -10.03 6.54
C HIS A 149 15.11 -11.23 6.07
N ARG A 150 16.35 -11.02 5.60
CA ARG A 150 17.24 -12.14 5.24
C ARG A 150 17.54 -13.02 6.45
N SER A 151 17.51 -14.34 6.23
CA SER A 151 18.01 -15.29 7.23
C SER A 151 19.54 -15.21 7.30
N GLY A 152 20.09 -14.60 8.35
CA GLY A 152 21.53 -14.59 8.63
C GLY A 152 22.24 -13.23 8.67
N GLY A 153 21.56 -12.13 9.05
CA GLY A 153 22.19 -10.82 9.22
C GLY A 153 22.22 -10.34 10.68
N CYS A 154 23.35 -10.60 11.35
CA CYS A 154 23.77 -10.21 12.72
C CYS A 154 22.94 -10.76 13.89
#